data_AF-A0A7L4ZEC3-F1
#
_entry.id   AF-A0A7L4ZEC3-F1
#
_cell.length_a   1.000
_cell.length_b   1.000
_cell.length_c   1.000
_cell.angle_alpha   90.00
_cell.angle_beta   90.00
_cell.angle_gamma   90.00
#
_symmetry.space_group_name_H-M   'P 1'
#
loop_
_entity.id
_entity.type
_entity.pdbx_description
1 polymer ?
#
loop_
_entity_poly.entity_id
_entity_poly.type
_entity_poly.pdbx_seq_one_letter_code
_entity_poly.pdbx_strand_id
1 'polypeptide(L)'
;MIQQLLNIKLNGNIILNKNKQNLYIMKNLVFLVLILFFSCAKNNQEDSLKKELETLTKNHVEVVNELNDINENYLEPFRIYQEIVLNESKTSPEVSVSSYAKLIEKYPNSFWKHESERRMENIKNRKHLWTKENGWNLNNKDVIPEPISVVKAISCPGC
;
A
#
# COMPACT_ATOMS: atom_id res chain seq x y z
N MET A 1 13.10 46.29 85.29
CA MET A 1 12.69 46.94 84.01
C MET A 1 13.49 46.43 82.80
N ILE A 2 14.83 46.35 82.87
CA ILE A 2 15.69 45.89 81.75
C ILE A 2 15.47 44.39 81.39
N GLN A 3 15.29 43.51 82.37
CA GLN A 3 15.03 42.07 82.14
C GLN A 3 13.71 41.76 81.43
N GLN A 4 12.66 42.56 81.64
CA GLN A 4 11.39 42.37 80.93
C GLN A 4 11.49 42.76 79.45
N LEU A 5 12.23 43.83 79.13
CA LEU A 5 12.48 44.25 77.75
C LEU A 5 13.33 43.25 76.97
N LEU A 6 14.31 42.61 77.61
CA LEU A 6 15.12 41.54 77.00
C LEU A 6 14.27 40.29 76.69
N ASN A 7 13.38 39.88 77.60
CA ASN A 7 12.50 38.73 77.37
C ASN A 7 11.48 38.97 76.25
N ILE A 8 10.95 40.19 76.12
CA ILE A 8 10.04 40.54 75.00
C ILE A 8 10.78 40.51 73.66
N LYS A 9 12.03 41.01 73.61
CA LYS A 9 12.85 41.02 72.38
C LYS A 9 13.30 39.62 71.95
N LEU A 10 13.63 38.75 72.91
CA LEU A 10 13.99 37.35 72.66
C LEU A 10 12.78 36.53 72.18
N ASN A 11 11.62 36.65 72.85
CA ASN A 11 10.41 35.95 72.43
C ASN A 11 9.90 36.44 71.06
N GLY A 12 9.96 37.75 70.79
CA GLY A 12 9.60 38.31 69.48
C GLY A 12 10.46 37.77 68.34
N ASN A 13 11.78 37.66 68.55
CA ASN A 13 12.70 37.09 67.56
C ASN A 13 12.47 35.59 67.33
N ILE A 14 12.15 34.82 68.38
CA ILE A 14 11.86 33.38 68.25
C ILE A 14 10.57 33.15 67.44
N ILE A 15 9.53 33.96 67.69
CA ILE A 15 8.25 33.88 66.97
C ILE A 15 8.42 34.28 65.50
N LEU A 16 9.16 35.36 65.22
CA LEU A 16 9.48 35.78 63.85
C LEU A 16 10.28 34.72 63.08
N ASN A 17 11.22 34.04 63.74
CA ASN A 17 12.04 33.01 63.09
C ASN A 17 11.24 31.73 62.79
N LYS A 18 10.37 31.29 63.73
CA LYS A 18 9.44 30.17 63.49
C LYS A 18 8.46 30.45 62.35
N ASN A 19 7.91 31.66 62.27
CA ASN A 19 6.98 32.02 61.20
C ASN A 19 7.66 32.07 59.82
N LYS A 20 8.91 32.54 59.74
CA LYS A 20 9.71 32.48 58.51
C LYS A 20 10.01 31.04 58.08
N GLN A 21 10.32 30.17 59.04
CA GLN A 21 10.59 28.74 58.80
C GLN A 21 9.32 28.01 58.29
N ASN A 22 8.17 28.26 58.92
CA ASN A 22 6.88 27.69 58.48
C ASN A 22 6.48 28.18 57.09
N LEU A 23 6.72 29.46 56.77
CA LEU A 23 6.46 30.00 55.43
C LEU A 23 7.37 29.37 54.36
N TYR A 24 8.63 29.09 54.71
CA TYR A 24 9.58 28.41 53.83
C TYR A 24 9.18 26.95 53.58
N ILE A 25 8.78 26.22 54.63
CA ILE A 25 8.27 24.85 54.52
C ILE A 25 7.01 24.79 53.66
N MET A 26 6.06 25.72 53.87
CA MET A 26 4.81 25.78 53.10
C MET A 26 5.07 26.10 51.62
N LYS A 27 6.02 27.01 51.32
CA LYS A 27 6.44 27.31 49.94
C LYS A 27 7.08 26.09 49.25
N ASN A 28 7.94 25.36 49.95
CA ASN A 28 8.57 24.16 49.40
C ASN A 28 7.56 23.02 49.18
N LEU A 29 6.57 22.89 50.06
CA LEU A 29 5.51 21.88 49.91
C LEU A 29 4.63 22.16 48.68
N VAL A 30 4.25 23.43 48.46
CA VAL A 30 3.48 23.84 47.28
C VAL A 30 4.28 23.60 46.00
N PHE A 31 5.59 23.87 46.01
CA PHE A 31 6.46 23.61 44.87
C PHE A 31 6.58 22.11 44.56
N LEU A 32 6.67 21.28 45.60
CA LEU A 32 6.72 19.82 45.46
C LEU A 32 5.42 19.25 44.88
N VAL A 33 4.28 19.76 45.34
CA VAL A 33 2.94 19.38 44.86
C VAL A 33 2.77 19.78 43.38
N LEU A 34 3.24 20.96 42.98
CA LEU A 34 3.23 21.38 41.57
C LEU A 34 4.09 20.46 40.68
N ILE A 35 5.30 20.09 41.10
CA ILE A 35 6.17 19.18 40.34
C ILE A 35 5.52 17.80 40.13
N LEU A 36 4.79 17.30 41.13
CA LEU A 36 4.08 16.02 41.06
C LEU A 36 2.89 16.07 40.10
N PHE A 37 2.16 17.19 40.03
CA PHE A 37 1.06 17.35 39.07
C PHE A 37 1.52 17.45 37.60
N PHE A 38 2.71 17.99 37.34
CA PHE A 38 3.23 18.11 35.96
C PHE A 38 4.00 16.87 35.45
N SER A 39 4.38 15.94 36.32
CA SER A 39 5.22 14.78 35.93
C SER A 39 4.44 13.56 35.44
N CYS A 40 3.10 13.56 35.45
CA CYS A 40 2.28 12.38 35.13
C CYS A 40 1.42 12.49 33.86
N ALA A 41 1.47 13.61 33.13
CA ALA A 41 0.60 13.83 31.96
C ALA A 41 1.25 13.50 30.60
N LYS A 42 2.51 13.04 30.56
CA LYS A 42 3.33 13.04 29.34
C LYS A 42 3.36 11.71 28.55
N ASN A 43 2.91 10.60 29.12
CA ASN A 43 3.08 9.28 28.48
C ASN A 43 1.93 8.88 27.54
N ASN A 44 0.69 9.31 27.81
CA ASN A 44 -0.47 8.83 27.04
C ASN A 44 -0.45 9.30 25.57
N GLN A 45 0.12 10.47 25.31
CA GLN A 45 0.17 11.06 23.96
C GLN A 45 1.29 10.41 23.12
N GLU A 46 2.43 10.10 23.72
CA GLU A 46 3.54 9.40 23.06
C GLU A 46 3.15 7.96 22.70
N ASP A 47 2.51 7.24 23.62
CA ASP A 47 2.01 5.88 23.37
C ASP A 47 0.90 5.85 22.30
N SER A 48 0.04 6.88 22.23
CA SER A 48 -0.97 7.02 21.17
C SER A 48 -0.31 7.26 19.82
N LEU A 49 0.63 8.21 19.74
CA LEU A 49 1.35 8.51 18.50
C LEU A 49 2.16 7.31 18.01
N LYS A 50 2.75 6.55 18.92
CA LYS A 50 3.47 5.31 18.57
C LYS A 50 2.54 4.26 17.96
N LYS A 51 1.36 4.05 18.56
CA LYS A 51 0.34 3.12 18.02
C LYS A 51 -0.19 3.58 16.66
N GLU A 52 -0.42 4.88 16.49
CA GLU A 52 -0.83 5.46 15.21
C GLU A 52 0.25 5.27 14.14
N LEU A 53 1.52 5.50 14.48
CA LEU A 53 2.65 5.27 13.59
C LEU A 53 2.79 3.80 13.21
N GLU A 54 2.67 2.88 14.17
CA GLU A 54 2.69 1.43 13.92
C GLU A 54 1.54 1.01 12.99
N THR A 55 0.34 1.54 13.22
CA THR A 55 -0.84 1.27 12.37
C THR A 55 -0.64 1.81 10.96
N LEU A 56 -0.15 3.05 10.82
CA LEU A 56 0.13 3.67 9.53
C LEU A 56 1.20 2.91 8.75
N THR A 57 2.25 2.44 9.45
CA THR A 57 3.32 1.64 8.85
C THR A 57 2.78 0.31 8.33
N LYS A 58 1.93 -0.36 9.11
CA LYS A 58 1.29 -1.61 8.70
C LYS A 58 0.41 -1.39 7.46
N ASN A 59 -0.46 -0.37 7.48
CA ASN A 59 -1.34 -0.06 6.36
C ASN A 59 -0.55 0.30 5.10
N HIS A 60 0.55 1.04 5.25
CA HIS A 60 1.43 1.34 4.12
C HIS A 60 2.01 0.08 3.49
N VAL A 61 2.50 -0.87 4.31
CA VAL A 61 3.02 -2.15 3.81
C VAL A 61 1.92 -2.95 3.10
N GLU A 62 0.71 -3.00 3.66
CA GLU A 62 -0.44 -3.68 3.08
C GLU A 62 -0.79 -3.10 1.70
N VAL A 63 -0.92 -1.77 1.60
CA VAL A 63 -1.21 -1.09 0.32
C VAL A 63 -0.10 -1.31 -0.71
N VAL A 64 1.16 -1.27 -0.31
CA VAL A 64 2.28 -1.54 -1.23
C VAL A 64 2.23 -2.98 -1.74
N ASN A 65 1.91 -3.94 -0.87
CA ASN A 65 1.76 -5.33 -1.27
C ASN A 65 0.57 -5.52 -2.23
N GLU A 66 -0.58 -4.91 -1.93
CA GLU A 66 -1.75 -4.95 -2.82
C GLU A 66 -1.44 -4.34 -4.20
N LEU A 67 -0.72 -3.22 -4.24
CA LEU A 67 -0.29 -2.59 -5.49
C LEU A 67 0.67 -3.48 -6.28
N ASN A 68 1.62 -4.13 -5.61
CA ASN A 68 2.54 -5.07 -6.24
C ASN A 68 1.78 -6.28 -6.80
N ASP A 69 0.85 -6.84 -6.03
CA ASP A 69 0.01 -7.95 -6.46
C ASP A 69 -0.84 -7.58 -7.69
N ILE A 70 -1.42 -6.37 -7.72
CA ILE A 70 -2.15 -5.87 -8.89
C ILE A 70 -1.21 -5.77 -10.10
N ASN A 71 -0.04 -5.18 -9.90
CA ASN A 71 0.92 -4.98 -10.98
C ASN A 71 1.40 -6.32 -11.57
N GLU A 72 1.80 -7.26 -10.72
CA GLU A 72 2.34 -8.56 -11.13
C GLU A 72 1.28 -9.48 -11.74
N ASN A 73 0.07 -9.52 -11.18
CA ASN A 73 -0.96 -10.48 -11.60
C ASN A 73 -1.89 -9.96 -12.71
N TYR A 74 -1.98 -8.64 -12.91
CA TYR A 74 -2.92 -8.06 -13.87
C TYR A 74 -2.26 -7.16 -14.90
N LEU A 75 -1.48 -6.16 -14.47
CA LEU A 75 -0.94 -5.14 -15.37
C LEU A 75 0.19 -5.68 -16.25
N GLU A 76 1.17 -6.37 -15.67
CA GLU A 76 2.29 -6.95 -16.43
C GLU A 76 1.82 -8.00 -17.45
N PRO A 77 0.95 -8.96 -17.09
CA PRO A 77 0.36 -9.89 -18.06
C PRO A 77 -0.37 -9.18 -19.19
N PHE A 78 -1.14 -8.12 -18.89
CA PHE A 78 -1.84 -7.33 -19.90
C PHE A 78 -0.86 -6.62 -20.84
N ARG A 79 0.19 -5.99 -20.29
CA ARG A 79 1.20 -5.27 -21.08
C ARG A 79 1.88 -6.19 -22.09
N ILE A 80 2.29 -7.38 -21.64
CA ILE A 80 2.91 -8.39 -22.51
C ILE A 80 1.92 -8.89 -23.55
N TYR A 81 0.69 -9.21 -23.14
CA TYR A 81 -0.38 -9.61 -24.06
C TYR A 81 -0.59 -8.56 -25.15
N GLN A 82 -0.76 -7.29 -24.76
CA GLN A 82 -0.99 -6.19 -25.69
C GLN A 82 0.15 -6.05 -26.70
N GLU A 83 1.39 -6.18 -26.26
CA GLU A 83 2.57 -6.13 -27.12
C GLU A 83 2.55 -7.26 -28.18
N ILE A 84 2.16 -8.48 -27.79
CA ILE A 84 2.02 -9.60 -28.74
C ILE A 84 0.99 -9.27 -29.81
N VAL A 85 -0.17 -8.75 -29.40
CA VAL A 85 -1.29 -8.41 -30.29
C VAL A 85 -0.93 -7.34 -31.30
N LEU A 86 -0.29 -6.27 -30.85
CA LEU A 86 0.12 -5.16 -31.71
C LEU A 86 1.13 -5.61 -32.77
N ASN A 87 1.97 -6.59 -32.44
CA ASN A 87 2.99 -7.12 -33.33
C ASN A 87 2.52 -8.32 -34.18
N GLU A 88 1.36 -8.91 -33.89
CA GLU A 88 0.85 -10.12 -34.54
C GLU A 88 0.73 -9.96 -36.07
N SER A 89 0.38 -8.76 -36.53
CA SER A 89 0.24 -8.43 -37.96
C SER A 89 1.54 -8.60 -38.76
N LYS A 90 2.70 -8.40 -38.13
CA LYS A 90 4.05 -8.39 -38.75
C LYS A 90 4.88 -9.61 -38.38
N THR A 91 4.34 -10.48 -37.54
CA THR A 91 5.06 -11.61 -36.94
C THR A 91 4.58 -12.92 -37.57
N SER A 92 5.48 -13.91 -37.70
CA SER A 92 5.08 -15.21 -38.26
C SER A 92 4.14 -15.94 -37.28
N PRO A 93 3.23 -16.80 -37.79
CA PRO A 93 2.30 -17.56 -36.96
C PRO A 93 3.00 -18.34 -35.84
N GLU A 94 4.15 -18.96 -36.13
CA GLU A 94 4.92 -19.75 -35.18
C GLU A 94 5.47 -18.88 -34.04
N VAL A 95 5.96 -17.68 -34.37
CA VAL A 95 6.48 -16.75 -33.39
C VAL A 95 5.34 -16.20 -32.53
N SER A 96 4.21 -15.81 -33.13
CA SER A 96 3.03 -15.36 -32.39
C SER A 96 2.53 -16.45 -31.42
N VAL A 97 2.41 -17.70 -31.89
CA VAL A 97 2.02 -18.84 -31.05
C VAL A 97 3.02 -19.07 -29.91
N SER A 98 4.32 -18.98 -30.18
CA SER A 98 5.36 -19.12 -29.15
C SER A 98 5.27 -18.01 -28.10
N SER A 99 5.03 -16.77 -28.52
CA SER A 99 4.89 -15.62 -27.60
C SER A 99 3.70 -15.78 -26.66
N TYR A 100 2.54 -16.20 -27.17
CA TYR A 100 1.37 -16.50 -26.34
C TYR A 100 1.63 -17.69 -25.39
N ALA A 101 2.32 -18.74 -25.85
CA ALA A 101 2.68 -19.86 -25.00
C ALA A 101 3.57 -19.43 -23.81
N LYS A 102 4.57 -18.57 -24.05
CA LYS A 102 5.43 -18.00 -23.00
C LYS A 102 4.64 -17.15 -22.00
N LEU A 103 3.66 -16.38 -22.47
CA LEU A 103 2.78 -15.62 -21.59
C LEU A 103 1.98 -16.54 -20.66
N ILE A 104 1.40 -17.61 -21.21
CA ILE A 104 0.62 -18.60 -20.45
C ILE A 104 1.50 -19.33 -19.43
N GLU A 105 2.71 -19.72 -19.82
CA GLU A 105 3.66 -20.38 -18.92
C GLU A 105 4.05 -19.47 -17.75
N LYS A 106 4.29 -18.19 -18.03
CA LYS A 106 4.65 -17.21 -17.00
C LYS A 106 3.46 -16.84 -16.09
N TYR A 107 2.25 -16.77 -16.64
CA TYR A 107 1.04 -16.35 -15.91
C TYR A 107 -0.13 -17.35 -16.11
N PRO A 108 -0.03 -18.57 -15.56
CA PRO A 108 -0.95 -19.67 -15.85
C PRO A 108 -2.35 -19.49 -15.28
N ASN A 109 -2.52 -18.57 -14.32
CA ASN A 109 -3.81 -18.25 -13.69
C ASN A 109 -4.32 -16.84 -14.09
N SER A 110 -3.70 -16.19 -15.07
CA SER A 110 -4.15 -14.87 -15.51
C SER A 110 -5.40 -14.97 -16.39
N PHE A 111 -6.23 -13.91 -16.37
CA PHE A 111 -7.32 -13.73 -17.32
C PHE A 111 -6.86 -13.88 -18.78
N TRP A 112 -5.63 -13.43 -19.07
CA TRP A 112 -5.02 -13.45 -20.39
C TRP A 112 -4.65 -14.83 -20.90
N LYS A 113 -4.62 -15.85 -20.04
CA LYS A 113 -4.41 -17.23 -20.48
C LYS A 113 -5.50 -17.67 -21.46
N HIS A 114 -6.77 -17.56 -21.06
CA HIS A 114 -7.89 -18.04 -21.88
C HIS A 114 -7.92 -17.34 -23.23
N GLU A 115 -7.69 -16.02 -23.22
CA GLU A 115 -7.68 -15.22 -24.45
C GLU A 115 -6.48 -15.56 -25.34
N SER A 116 -5.32 -15.83 -24.74
CA SER A 116 -4.11 -16.25 -25.47
C SER A 116 -4.30 -17.63 -26.11
N GLU A 117 -4.88 -18.59 -25.39
CA GLU A 117 -5.21 -19.93 -25.92
C GLU A 117 -6.14 -19.82 -27.15
N ARG A 118 -7.21 -19.01 -27.03
CA ARG A 118 -8.16 -18.76 -28.11
C ARG A 118 -7.48 -18.14 -29.34
N ARG A 119 -6.58 -17.18 -29.15
CA ARG A 119 -5.82 -16.58 -30.26
C ARG A 119 -4.82 -17.54 -30.88
N MET A 120 -4.12 -18.33 -30.09
CA MET A 120 -3.23 -19.38 -30.60
C MET A 120 -3.98 -20.35 -31.50
N GLU A 121 -5.19 -20.77 -31.12
CA GLU A 121 -6.04 -21.63 -31.94
C GLU A 121 -6.44 -20.94 -33.26
N ASN A 122 -6.90 -19.68 -33.19
CA ASN A 122 -7.24 -18.90 -34.38
C ASN A 122 -6.06 -18.75 -35.34
N ILE A 123 -4.86 -18.46 -34.82
CA ILE A 123 -3.62 -18.36 -35.61
C ILE A 123 -3.31 -19.70 -36.27
N LYS A 124 -3.37 -20.81 -35.52
CA LYS A 124 -3.13 -22.16 -36.08
C LYS A 124 -4.09 -22.50 -37.21
N ASN A 125 -5.37 -22.16 -37.05
CA ASN A 125 -6.40 -22.41 -38.05
C ASN A 125 -6.22 -21.55 -39.31
N ARG A 126 -5.68 -20.34 -39.15
CA ARG A 126 -5.57 -19.35 -40.22
C ARG A 126 -4.16 -19.17 -40.77
N LYS A 127 -3.16 -19.90 -40.25
CA LYS A 127 -1.74 -19.71 -40.62
C LYS A 127 -1.47 -19.80 -42.13
N HIS A 128 -2.31 -20.51 -42.89
CA HIS A 128 -2.24 -20.60 -44.35
C HIS A 128 -2.51 -19.26 -45.06
N LEU A 129 -3.20 -18.32 -44.40
CA LEU A 129 -3.46 -16.95 -44.88
C LEU A 129 -2.29 -16.00 -44.61
N TRP A 130 -1.27 -16.46 -43.87
CA TRP A 130 -0.09 -15.65 -43.58
C TRP A 130 1.02 -15.93 -44.60
N THR A 131 1.66 -14.86 -45.07
CA THR A 131 2.81 -14.93 -45.97
C THR A 131 3.96 -14.08 -45.45
N LYS A 132 5.20 -14.45 -45.75
CA LYS A 132 6.37 -13.68 -45.34
C LYS A 132 6.43 -12.28 -45.97
N GLU A 133 5.92 -12.15 -47.19
CA GLU A 133 5.95 -10.90 -47.96
C GLU A 133 4.87 -9.91 -47.51
N ASN A 134 3.65 -10.38 -47.24
CA ASN A 134 2.50 -9.50 -46.99
C ASN A 134 1.92 -9.62 -45.56
N GLY A 135 2.52 -10.45 -44.71
CA GLY A 135 1.97 -10.78 -43.39
C GLY A 135 0.62 -11.50 -43.51
N TRP A 136 -0.31 -11.19 -42.60
CA TRP A 136 -1.67 -11.70 -42.66
C TRP A 136 -2.42 -11.11 -43.85
N ASN A 137 -2.60 -11.90 -44.91
CA ASN A 137 -3.29 -11.47 -46.10
C ASN A 137 -4.75 -11.95 -46.06
N LEU A 138 -5.67 -11.01 -45.82
CA LEU A 138 -7.11 -11.28 -45.77
C LEU A 138 -7.79 -11.14 -47.13
N ASN A 139 -7.05 -10.98 -48.24
CA ASN A 139 -7.63 -10.67 -49.54
C ASN A 139 -8.38 -11.87 -50.17
N ASN A 140 -9.67 -11.96 -49.82
CA ASN A 140 -10.85 -12.04 -50.69
C ASN A 140 -11.07 -13.24 -51.65
N LYS A 141 -10.43 -14.40 -51.47
CA LYS A 141 -10.88 -15.63 -52.17
C LYS A 141 -10.96 -16.89 -51.32
N ASP A 142 -10.25 -16.93 -50.21
CA ASP A 142 -10.36 -18.06 -49.29
C ASP A 142 -11.61 -17.87 -48.43
N VAL A 143 -12.53 -18.82 -48.52
CA VAL A 143 -13.73 -18.89 -47.70
C VAL A 143 -13.27 -18.87 -46.25
N ILE A 144 -13.43 -17.74 -45.57
CA ILE A 144 -13.19 -17.65 -44.14
C ILE A 144 -14.14 -18.66 -43.51
N PRO A 145 -13.64 -19.74 -42.87
CA PRO A 145 -14.52 -20.69 -42.20
C PRO A 145 -15.37 -19.90 -41.21
N GLU A 146 -16.69 -20.12 -41.23
CA GLU A 146 -17.56 -19.47 -40.26
C GLU A 146 -17.03 -19.73 -38.84
N PRO A 147 -17.08 -18.72 -37.96
CA PRO A 147 -16.67 -18.90 -36.57
C PRO A 147 -17.37 -20.12 -36.01
N ILE A 148 -16.61 -21.07 -35.46
CA ILE A 148 -17.17 -22.26 -34.81
C ILE A 148 -18.09 -21.76 -33.70
N SER A 149 -19.41 -21.84 -33.90
CA SER A 149 -20.45 -21.23 -33.07
C SER A 149 -20.58 -21.85 -31.66
N VAL A 150 -19.61 -22.67 -31.26
CA VAL A 150 -19.67 -23.52 -30.06
C VAL A 150 -18.98 -22.84 -28.87
N VAL A 151 -18.18 -21.80 -29.09
CA VAL A 151 -17.58 -21.05 -27.98
C VAL A 151 -18.56 -19.98 -27.52
N LYS A 152 -19.26 -20.25 -26.41
CA LYS A 152 -20.08 -19.25 -25.70
C LYS A 152 -19.29 -17.96 -25.61
N ALA A 153 -19.78 -16.91 -26.28
CA ALA A 153 -19.29 -15.57 -26.05
C ALA A 153 -19.40 -15.29 -24.54
N ILE A 154 -18.28 -15.08 -23.87
CA ILE A 154 -18.29 -14.56 -22.52
C ILE A 154 -18.81 -13.13 -22.64
N SER A 155 -20.02 -12.90 -22.12
CA SER A 155 -20.56 -11.57 -21.95
C SER A 155 -19.63 -10.79 -21.03
N CYS A 156 -18.99 -9.75 -21.55
CA CYS A 156 -18.36 -8.73 -20.73
C CYS A 156 -19.50 -7.91 -20.09
N PRO A 157 -19.66 -7.90 -18.76
CA PRO A 157 -20.60 -6.98 -18.13
C PRO A 157 -20.06 -5.55 -18.31
N GLY A 158 -20.80 -4.69 -19.01
CA GLY A 158 -20.49 -3.26 -19.13
C GLY A 158 -20.03 -2.75 -20.51
N CYS A 159 -20.21 -3.53 -21.59
CA CYS A 159 -20.10 -3.03 -22.97
C CYS A 159 -21.50 -2.81 -23.58
#